data_AF-A0A1B6L6Z4-F1
#
_entry.id   AF-A0A1B6L6Z4-F1
#
_cell.length_a   1.000
_cell.length_b   1.000
_cell.length_c   1.000
_cell.angle_alpha   90.00
_cell.angle_beta   90.00
_cell.angle_gamma   90.00
#
_symmetry.space_group_name_H-M   'P 1'
#
loop_
_entity.id
_entity.type
_entity.pdbx_description
1 polymer ?
#
loop_
_entity_poly.entity_id
_entity_poly.type
_entity_poly.pdbx_seq_one_letter_code
_entity_poly.pdbx_strand_id
1 'polypeptide(L)'
;AEFSNPVMMYSIGKDSSVMLHLARKAFYPGKLPFPLLHVDTGWKFREMYQFRDHTAKAYGFELLVHQNSEGKAMGINPFVHGSAKYTDIMKTEGLKQAMNKYSFDAAFGGARRDEEKSRA
;
A
#
# COMPACT_ATOMS: atom_id res chain seq x y z
N ALA A 1 5.13 -22.93 -5.12
CA ALA A 1 5.28 -21.46 -5.06
C ALA A 1 6.32 -21.16 -4.00
N GLU A 2 7.22 -20.20 -4.21
CA GLU A 2 8.26 -19.84 -3.25
C GLU A 2 7.71 -19.06 -2.04
N PHE A 3 6.55 -18.41 -2.21
CA PHE A 3 5.80 -17.69 -1.18
C PHE A 3 4.37 -18.22 -1.11
N SER A 4 3.80 -18.24 0.10
CA SER A 4 2.47 -18.79 0.39
C SER A 4 1.41 -17.70 0.59
N ASN A 5 1.80 -16.51 1.02
CA ASN A 5 0.88 -15.40 1.27
C ASN A 5 1.50 -14.05 0.86
N PRO A 6 1.71 -13.80 -0.45
CA PRO A 6 2.24 -12.54 -0.94
C PRO A 6 1.20 -11.43 -0.92
N VAL A 7 1.66 -10.18 -0.87
CA VAL A 7 0.84 -8.98 -1.04
C VAL A 7 1.54 -7.97 -1.95
N MET A 8 0.77 -7.17 -2.69
CA MET A 8 1.32 -6.04 -3.44
C MET A 8 0.97 -4.70 -2.77
N MET A 9 1.98 -3.93 -2.39
CA MET A 9 1.76 -2.59 -1.84
C MET A 9 1.32 -1.62 -2.95
N TYR A 10 0.09 -1.14 -2.85
CA TYR A 10 -0.52 -0.23 -3.82
C TYR A 10 -0.77 1.16 -3.21
N SER A 11 0.20 2.06 -3.40
CA SER A 11 0.18 3.41 -2.81
C SER A 11 -0.58 4.44 -3.63
N ILE A 12 -1.09 4.05 -4.81
CA ILE A 12 -1.74 4.92 -5.79
C ILE A 12 -0.75 5.92 -6.43
N GLY A 13 0.54 5.61 -6.38
CA GLY A 13 1.59 6.34 -7.08
C GLY A 13 1.84 5.79 -8.48
N LYS A 14 2.63 6.53 -9.27
CA LYS A 14 3.03 6.11 -10.63
C LYS A 14 3.70 4.73 -10.63
N ASP A 15 4.64 4.48 -9.72
CA ASP A 15 5.44 3.26 -9.68
C ASP A 15 4.59 2.05 -9.31
N SER A 16 3.76 2.20 -8.27
CA SER A 16 2.80 1.15 -7.88
C SER A 16 1.75 0.86 -8.97
N SER A 17 1.41 1.86 -9.81
CA SER A 17 0.47 1.67 -10.92
C SER A 17 1.12 0.91 -12.08
N VAL A 18 2.40 1.16 -12.36
CA VAL A 18 3.18 0.36 -13.32
C VAL A 18 3.34 -1.07 -12.81
N MET A 19 3.69 -1.24 -11.54
CA MET A 19 3.82 -2.57 -10.92
C MET A 19 2.50 -3.36 -10.99
N LEU A 20 1.36 -2.71 -10.70
CA LEU A 20 0.03 -3.31 -10.86
C LEU A 20 -0.25 -3.69 -12.32
N HIS A 21 0.11 -2.83 -13.27
CA HIS A 21 -0.04 -3.12 -14.70
C HIS A 21 0.79 -4.34 -15.13
N LEU A 22 2.02 -4.46 -14.63
CA LEU A 22 2.89 -5.62 -14.87
C LEU A 22 2.32 -6.90 -14.26
N ALA A 23 1.83 -6.85 -13.02
CA ALA A 23 1.21 -8.00 -12.36
C ALA A 23 -0.01 -8.51 -13.15
N ARG A 24 -0.86 -7.61 -13.65
CA ARG A 24 -2.00 -7.99 -14.51
C ARG A 24 -1.56 -8.74 -15.77
N LYS A 25 -0.44 -8.33 -16.39
CA LYS A 25 0.10 -9.02 -17.56
C LYS A 25 0.69 -10.37 -17.20
N ALA A 26 1.40 -10.46 -16.07
CA ALA A 26 2.03 -11.70 -15.62
C ALA A 26 1.03 -12.83 -15.33
N PHE A 27 -0.19 -12.49 -14.86
CA PHE A 27 -1.21 -13.46 -14.50
C PHE A 27 -2.38 -13.56 -15.50
N TYR A 28 -2.32 -12.85 -16.63
CA TYR A 28 -3.38 -12.92 -17.64
C TYR A 28 -3.52 -14.35 -18.20
N PRO A 29 -4.75 -14.86 -18.43
CA PRO A 29 -6.06 -14.22 -18.27
C PRO A 29 -6.67 -14.34 -16.86
N GLY A 30 -5.94 -14.93 -15.92
CA GLY A 30 -6.38 -15.09 -14.53
C GLY A 30 -6.39 -13.79 -13.73
N LYS A 31 -6.89 -13.89 -12.50
CA LYS A 31 -6.81 -12.83 -11.49
C LYS A 31 -5.46 -12.87 -10.78
N LEU A 32 -5.11 -11.79 -10.09
CA LEU A 32 -3.96 -11.79 -9.20
C LEU A 32 -4.16 -12.86 -8.11
N PRO A 33 -3.16 -13.72 -7.86
CA PRO A 33 -3.25 -14.73 -6.79
C PRO A 33 -2.95 -14.15 -5.39
N PHE A 34 -2.91 -12.82 -5.27
CA PHE A 34 -2.64 -12.09 -4.04
C PHE A 34 -3.46 -10.79 -3.98
N PRO A 35 -3.76 -10.29 -2.77
CA PRO A 35 -4.43 -9.02 -2.61
C PRO A 35 -3.50 -7.82 -2.84
N LEU A 36 -4.11 -6.66 -3.04
CA LEU A 36 -3.45 -5.36 -2.95
C LEU A 36 -3.58 -4.84 -1.51
N LEU A 37 -2.56 -4.14 -1.01
CA LEU A 37 -2.60 -3.46 0.29
C LEU A 37 -2.38 -1.96 0.13
N HIS A 38 -3.28 -1.18 0.73
CA HIS A 38 -3.16 0.26 0.88
C HIS A 38 -3.13 0.65 2.36
N VAL A 39 -2.01 1.22 2.81
CA VAL A 39 -1.92 1.83 4.14
C VAL A 39 -2.48 3.25 4.08
N ASP A 40 -3.66 3.45 4.65
CA ASP A 40 -4.41 4.69 4.63
C ASP A 40 -4.14 5.55 5.86
N THR A 41 -3.48 6.69 5.62
CA THR A 41 -3.15 7.65 6.66
C THR A 41 -4.26 8.66 6.92
N GLY A 42 -5.32 8.70 6.10
CA GLY A 42 -6.44 9.65 6.20
C GLY A 42 -6.19 11.05 5.62
N TRP A 43 -5.01 11.29 5.02
CA TRP A 43 -4.59 12.61 4.53
C TRP A 43 -4.14 12.61 3.06
N LYS A 44 -4.60 11.65 2.25
CA LYS A 44 -4.35 11.68 0.80
C LYS A 44 -5.34 12.61 0.10
N PHE A 45 -4.98 13.07 -1.09
CA PHE A 45 -5.90 13.81 -1.94
C PHE A 45 -7.12 12.96 -2.28
N ARG A 46 -8.29 13.60 -2.35
CA ARG A 46 -9.57 12.92 -2.60
C ARG A 46 -9.56 12.14 -3.91
N GLU A 47 -8.91 12.71 -4.93
CA GLU A 47 -8.72 12.14 -6.25
C GLU A 47 -7.94 10.82 -6.20
N MET A 48 -7.00 10.68 -5.25
CA MET A 48 -6.27 9.42 -5.07
C MET A 48 -7.22 8.31 -4.59
N TYR A 49 -8.08 8.59 -3.62
CA TYR A 49 -9.07 7.61 -3.14
C TYR A 49 -10.04 7.21 -4.25
N GLN A 50 -10.54 8.19 -5.01
CA GLN A 50 -11.43 7.92 -6.14
C GLN A 50 -10.76 7.05 -7.20
N PHE A 51 -9.52 7.37 -7.57
CA PHE A 51 -8.77 6.58 -8.55
C PHE A 51 -8.47 5.17 -8.04
N ARG A 52 -8.12 5.01 -6.77
CA ARG A 52 -7.90 3.70 -6.12
C ARG A 52 -9.14 2.82 -6.21
N ASP A 53 -10.27 3.35 -5.75
CA ASP A 53 -11.53 2.61 -5.65
C ASP A 53 -12.06 2.26 -7.04
N HIS A 54 -11.97 3.21 -7.98
CA HIS A 54 -12.28 2.97 -9.38
C HIS A 54 -11.41 1.86 -9.98
N THR A 55 -10.09 1.92 -9.78
CA THR A 55 -9.15 0.93 -10.34
C THR A 55 -9.38 -0.46 -9.76
N ALA A 56 -9.54 -0.59 -8.45
CA ALA A 56 -9.81 -1.88 -7.81
C ALA A 56 -11.13 -2.48 -8.31
N LYS A 57 -12.19 -1.67 -8.41
CA LYS A 57 -13.51 -2.10 -8.91
C LYS A 57 -13.47 -2.50 -10.38
N ALA A 58 -12.83 -1.69 -11.23
CA ALA A 58 -12.79 -1.92 -12.68
C ALA A 58 -12.15 -3.26 -13.06
N TYR A 59 -11.19 -3.72 -12.26
CA TYR A 59 -10.48 -4.98 -12.50
C TYR A 59 -10.82 -6.10 -11.51
N GLY A 60 -11.75 -5.85 -10.58
CA GLY A 60 -12.19 -6.83 -9.59
C GLY A 60 -11.06 -7.31 -8.66
N PHE A 61 -10.15 -6.40 -8.29
CA PHE A 61 -9.07 -6.70 -7.34
C PHE A 61 -9.57 -6.72 -5.91
N GLU A 62 -9.05 -7.63 -5.11
CA GLU A 62 -9.14 -7.56 -3.66
C GLU A 62 -8.17 -6.48 -3.16
N LEU A 63 -8.72 -5.40 -2.63
CA LEU A 63 -7.96 -4.28 -2.08
C LEU A 63 -8.19 -4.19 -0.57
N LEU A 64 -7.16 -4.53 0.19
CA LEU A 64 -7.12 -4.38 1.63
C LEU A 64 -6.71 -2.94 1.98
N VAL A 65 -7.56 -2.25 2.73
CA VAL A 65 -7.25 -0.93 3.27
C VAL A 65 -6.99 -1.07 4.76
N HIS A 66 -5.76 -0.74 5.18
CA HIS A 66 -5.39 -0.75 6.60
C HIS A 66 -5.13 0.66 7.08
N GLN A 67 -5.71 1.03 8.21
CA GLN A 67 -5.51 2.32 8.87
C GLN A 67 -5.08 2.06 10.32
N ASN A 68 -4.04 2.74 10.79
CA ASN A 68 -3.62 2.64 12.18
C ASN A 68 -4.68 3.27 13.09
N SER A 69 -5.46 2.44 13.78
CA SER A 69 -6.55 2.86 14.65
C SER A 69 -6.06 3.62 15.89
N GLU A 70 -4.89 3.26 16.42
CA GLU A 70 -4.28 3.95 17.58
C GLU A 70 -3.83 5.35 17.17
N GLY A 71 -3.13 5.48 16.05
CA GLY A 71 -2.72 6.77 15.50
C GLY A 71 -3.91 7.69 15.21
N LYS A 72 -5.01 7.11 14.69
CA LYS A 72 -6.27 7.82 14.48
C LYS A 72 -6.92 8.25 15.80
N ALA A 73 -7.00 7.38 16.80
CA ALA A 73 -7.57 7.69 18.11
C ALA A 73 -6.78 8.79 18.83
N MET A 74 -5.46 8.82 18.65
CA MET A 74 -4.58 9.88 19.16
C MET A 74 -4.66 11.19 18.35
N GLY A 75 -5.43 11.25 17.26
CA GLY A 75 -5.55 12.44 16.43
C GLY A 75 -4.25 12.81 15.69
N ILE A 76 -3.38 11.83 15.42
CA ILE A 76 -2.09 12.06 14.77
C ILE A 76 -2.30 12.61 13.35
N ASN A 77 -1.65 13.74 13.07
CA ASN A 77 -1.80 14.46 11.81
C ASN A 77 -0.51 15.24 11.46
N PRO A 78 -0.24 15.50 10.17
CA PRO A 78 1.02 16.08 9.73
C PRO A 78 1.18 17.56 10.12
N PHE A 79 0.10 18.28 10.44
CA PHE A 79 0.12 19.71 10.74
C PHE A 79 0.50 20.01 12.19
N VAL A 80 -0.02 19.23 13.14
CA VAL A 80 0.23 19.39 14.57
C VAL A 80 1.48 18.61 15.00
N HIS A 81 1.69 17.42 14.44
CA HIS A 81 2.73 16.50 14.92
C HIS A 81 3.98 16.48 14.04
N GLY A 82 3.99 17.24 12.94
CA GLY A 82 5.05 17.23 11.94
C GLY A 82 5.08 15.96 11.09
N SER A 83 5.75 16.04 9.94
CA SER A 83 5.76 14.95 8.95
C SER A 83 6.45 13.67 9.42
N ALA A 84 7.51 13.79 10.22
CA ALA A 84 8.29 12.65 10.71
C ALA A 84 7.48 11.74 11.64
N LYS A 85 6.97 12.29 12.76
CA LYS A 85 6.16 11.54 13.73
C LYS A 85 4.86 11.01 13.12
N TYR A 86 4.19 11.83 12.31
CA TYR A 86 3.01 11.40 11.58
C TYR A 86 3.30 10.23 10.63
N THR A 87 4.39 10.29 9.86
CA THR A 87 4.77 9.24 8.93
C THR A 87 5.10 7.94 9.65
N ASP A 88 5.85 8.03 10.75
CA ASP A 88 6.22 6.87 11.54
C ASP A 88 4.97 6.14 12.09
N ILE A 89 4.08 6.87 12.76
CA ILE A 89 2.88 6.27 13.36
C ILE A 89 1.88 5.81 12.30
N MET A 90 1.55 6.68 11.33
CA MET A 90 0.45 6.40 10.39
C MET A 90 0.87 5.51 9.21
N LYS A 91 2.16 5.48 8.84
CA LYS A 91 2.66 4.62 7.76
C LYS A 91 3.49 3.45 8.27
N THR A 92 4.56 3.69 9.03
CA THR A 92 5.49 2.62 9.42
C THR A 92 4.80 1.62 10.34
N GLU A 93 4.22 2.09 11.44
CA GLU A 93 3.51 1.21 12.38
C GLU A 93 2.22 0.66 11.76
N GLY A 94 1.51 1.46 10.95
CA GLY A 94 0.36 0.99 10.18
C GLY A 94 0.71 -0.17 9.25
N LEU A 95 1.84 -0.09 8.53
CA LEU A 95 2.30 -1.18 7.67
C LEU A 95 2.66 -2.42 8.48
N LYS A 96 3.42 -2.27 9.58
CA LYS A 96 3.78 -3.40 10.45
C LYS A 96 2.54 -4.12 11.00
N GLN A 97 1.54 -3.35 11.47
CA GLN A 97 0.26 -3.89 11.91
C GLN A 97 -0.43 -4.69 10.80
N ALA A 98 -0.47 -4.17 9.58
CA ALA A 98 -1.06 -4.87 8.44
C ALA A 98 -0.31 -6.18 8.11
N MET A 99 1.03 -6.13 8.06
CA MET A 99 1.86 -7.30 7.79
C MET A 99 1.59 -8.42 8.81
N ASN A 100 1.53 -8.07 10.10
CA ASN A 100 1.23 -9.03 11.17
C ASN A 100 -0.21 -9.56 11.10
N LYS A 101 -1.20 -8.66 10.96
CA LYS A 101 -2.63 -8.99 10.93
C LYS A 101 -2.97 -10.01 9.84
N TYR A 102 -2.39 -9.85 8.65
CA TYR A 102 -2.66 -10.72 7.52
C TYR A 102 -1.61 -11.82 7.34
N SER A 103 -0.54 -11.82 8.15
CA SER A 103 0.55 -12.80 8.12
C SER A 103 1.17 -12.95 6.72
N PHE A 104 1.42 -11.83 6.04
CA PHE A 104 2.04 -11.83 4.72
C PHE A 104 3.51 -12.25 4.81
N ASP A 105 3.95 -13.13 3.91
CA ASP A 105 5.32 -13.66 3.87
C ASP A 105 6.18 -13.02 2.76
N ALA A 106 5.55 -12.28 1.84
CA ALA A 106 6.21 -11.46 0.82
C ALA A 106 5.42 -10.18 0.54
N ALA A 107 6.14 -9.10 0.24
CA ALA A 107 5.54 -7.84 -0.17
C ALA A 107 6.23 -7.27 -1.41
N PHE A 108 5.48 -7.07 -2.49
CA PHE A 108 5.95 -6.32 -3.65
C PHE A 108 5.93 -4.82 -3.33
N GLY A 109 7.11 -4.19 -3.36
CA GLY A 109 7.29 -2.76 -3.17
C GLY A 109 7.73 -2.06 -4.46
N GLY A 110 7.17 -0.89 -4.74
CA GLY A 110 7.51 -0.08 -5.92
C GLY A 110 8.74 0.83 -5.74
N ALA A 111 9.56 0.60 -4.71
CA ALA A 111 10.77 1.38 -4.46
C ALA A 111 11.84 1.06 -5.50
N ARG A 112 12.52 2.08 -6.03
CA ARG A 112 13.58 1.90 -7.03
C ARG A 112 14.94 2.37 -6.51
N ARG A 113 16.02 1.80 -7.04
CA ARG A 113 17.40 2.09 -6.61
C ARG A 113 17.81 3.54 -6.89
N ASP A 114 17.30 4.13 -7.97
CA ASP A 114 17.60 5.49 -8.41
C ASP A 114 16.86 6.59 -7.60
N GLU A 115 15.93 6.21 -6.71
CA GLU A 115 15.12 7.18 -5.96
C GLU A 115 15.84 7.76 -4.76
N GLU A 116 16.78 7.03 -4.17
CA GLU A 116 17.50 7.49 -2.99
C GLU A 116 18.86 6.82 -2.87
N LYS A 117 19.88 7.59 -2.47
CA LYS A 117 21.27 7.10 -2.40
C LYS A 117 21.44 5.85 -1.53
N SER A 118 20.64 5.70 -0.47
CA SER A 118 20.67 4.53 0.41
C SER A 118 20.09 3.25 -0.20
N ARG A 119 19.45 3.35 -1.38
CA ARG A 119 18.86 2.22 -2.11
C ARG A 119 19.68 1.76 -3.31
N ALA A 120 20.78 2.45 -3.62
CA ALA A 120 21.67 2.15 -4.75
C ALA A 120 22.51 0.89 -4.50
#